data_AF-A0A928CVB7-F1
#
_entry.id   AF-A0A928CVB7-F1
#
_cell.length_a   1.000
_cell.length_b   1.000
_cell.length_c   1.000
_cell.angle_alpha   90.00
_cell.angle_beta   90.00
_cell.angle_gamma   90.00
#
_symmetry.space_group_name_H-M   'P 1'
#
loop_
_entity.id
_entity.type
_entity.pdbx_description
1 polymer ?
#
loop_
_entity_poly.entity_id
_entity_poly.type
_entity_poly.pdbx_seq_one_letter_code
_entity_poly.pdbx_strand_id
1 'polypeptide(L)'
;MTVGYDTSNLSDPMRRMRYNGPVRINHYGKPIPKEAHGSVNLERFTSSGRIITGAMMGLFDRCVDPNLLVRRITVVANHIISENDIPVDTDADQPDLFTDYEALEKQKAEEQAELDKEKRLQQAIIGIKNRMGKNAILKGTNFVEGATGKERNEQIGGHRK
;
A
#
# COMPACT_ATOMS: atom_id res chain seq x y z
N MET A 1 -0.30 9.37 -1.61
CA MET A 1 0.76 8.62 -2.29
C MET A 1 1.44 9.51 -3.31
N THR A 2 2.77 9.43 -3.39
CA THR A 2 3.57 10.09 -4.42
C THR A 2 4.43 9.03 -5.12
N VAL A 3 4.44 9.03 -6.45
CA VAL A 3 5.20 8.10 -7.28
C VAL A 3 6.23 8.89 -8.08
N GLY A 4 7.50 8.61 -7.81
CA GLY A 4 8.64 9.14 -8.54
C GLY A 4 9.05 8.19 -9.65
N TYR A 5 9.16 8.74 -10.86
CA TYR A 5 9.55 8.00 -12.05
C TYR A 5 11.08 7.92 -12.21
N ASP A 6 11.55 6.87 -12.89
CA ASP A 6 12.96 6.67 -13.18
C ASP A 6 13.47 7.61 -14.28
N THR A 7 14.74 8.00 -14.21
CA THR A 7 15.40 8.85 -15.22
C THR A 7 15.50 8.16 -16.57
N SER A 8 15.59 6.82 -16.60
CA SER A 8 15.65 6.03 -17.83
C SER A 8 14.44 6.25 -18.75
N ASN A 9 13.30 6.68 -18.20
CA ASN A 9 12.11 7.01 -18.99
C ASN A 9 12.35 8.11 -20.04
N LEU A 10 13.26 9.05 -19.75
CA LEU A 10 13.61 10.14 -20.68
C LEU A 10 14.99 9.96 -21.33
N SER A 11 15.80 9.02 -20.83
CA SER A 11 17.08 8.66 -21.47
C SER A 11 16.88 7.66 -22.62
N ASP A 12 15.87 6.79 -22.53
CA ASP A 12 15.51 5.85 -23.60
C ASP A 12 14.78 6.59 -24.74
N PRO A 13 15.33 6.59 -25.98
CA PRO A 13 14.73 7.31 -27.10
C PRO A 13 13.29 6.88 -27.41
N MET A 14 12.98 5.59 -27.31
CA MET A 14 11.66 5.05 -27.62
C MET A 14 10.61 5.45 -26.58
N ARG A 15 10.98 5.44 -25.30
CA ARG A 15 10.07 5.89 -24.22
C ARG A 15 9.89 7.39 -24.23
N ARG A 16 10.98 8.14 -24.44
CA ARG A 16 10.96 9.60 -24.53
C ARG A 16 10.04 10.08 -25.66
N MET A 17 10.08 9.43 -26.82
CA MET A 17 9.21 9.80 -27.95
C MET A 17 7.72 9.61 -27.66
N ARG A 18 7.36 8.64 -26.80
CA ARG A 18 5.97 8.39 -26.40
C ARG A 18 5.49 9.30 -25.26
N TYR A 19 6.41 9.92 -24.52
CA TYR A 19 6.07 10.73 -23.36
C TYR A 19 5.90 12.20 -23.73
N ASN A 20 4.66 12.69 -23.69
CA ASN A 20 4.31 14.09 -23.95
C ASN A 20 3.95 14.86 -22.66
N GLY A 21 4.22 14.28 -21.49
CA GLY A 21 3.87 14.87 -20.20
C GLY A 21 4.89 15.90 -19.68
N PRO A 22 4.58 16.55 -18.55
CA PRO A 22 5.46 17.55 -17.96
C PRO A 22 6.76 16.93 -17.42
N VAL A 23 7.89 17.58 -17.70
CA VAL A 23 9.22 17.18 -17.23
C VAL A 23 9.68 18.11 -16.12
N ARG A 24 10.36 17.55 -15.10
CA ARG A 24 11.04 18.30 -14.04
C ARG A 24 12.51 17.93 -14.01
N ILE A 25 13.38 18.85 -13.60
CA ILE A 25 14.79 18.55 -13.33
C ILE A 25 14.90 18.02 -11.90
N ASN A 26 15.57 16.88 -11.71
CA ASN A 26 15.81 16.32 -10.39
C ASN A 26 16.99 17.04 -9.68
N HIS A 27 17.26 16.66 -8.43
CA HIS A 27 18.36 17.24 -7.64
C HIS A 27 19.75 17.11 -8.30
N TYR A 28 19.93 16.12 -9.18
CA TYR A 28 21.18 15.86 -9.90
C TYR A 28 21.23 16.51 -11.29
N GLY A 29 20.31 17.42 -11.62
CA GLY A 29 20.29 18.10 -12.92
C GLY A 29 19.75 17.25 -14.08
N LYS A 30 19.22 16.05 -13.82
CA LYS A 30 18.67 15.16 -14.87
C LYS A 30 17.18 15.42 -15.10
N PRO A 31 16.71 15.45 -16.36
CA PRO A 31 15.29 15.52 -16.66
C PRO A 31 14.61 14.22 -16.24
N ILE A 32 13.48 14.34 -15.55
CA ILE A 32 12.60 13.24 -15.14
C ILE A 32 11.14 13.59 -15.44
N PRO A 33 10.28 12.59 -15.70
CA PRO A 33 8.84 12.82 -15.73
C PRO A 33 8.38 13.42 -14.39
N LYS A 34 7.41 14.34 -14.44
CA LYS A 34 6.82 14.91 -13.21
C LYS A 34 6.22 13.78 -12.37
N GLU A 35 6.42 13.85 -11.06
CA GLU A 35 5.90 12.85 -10.12
C GLU A 35 4.38 12.79 -10.18
N ALA A 36 3.84 11.56 -10.10
CA ALA A 36 2.42 11.35 -9.89
C ALA A 36 2.11 11.50 -8.39
N HIS A 37 1.01 12.16 -8.08
CA HIS A 37 0.56 12.36 -6.70
C HIS A 37 -0.95 12.19 -6.62
N GLY A 38 -1.42 11.58 -5.55
CA GLY A 38 -2.84 11.43 -5.27
C GLY A 38 -3.09 11.04 -3.82
N SER A 39 -4.31 11.25 -3.37
CA SER A 39 -4.80 10.81 -2.06
C SER A 39 -6.13 10.07 -2.24
N VAL A 40 -6.45 9.20 -1.28
CA VAL A 40 -7.73 8.51 -1.22
C VAL A 40 -8.14 8.44 0.24
N ASN A 41 -9.41 8.71 0.52
CA ASN A 41 -10.00 8.50 1.83
C ASN A 41 -10.48 7.05 1.91
N LEU A 42 -10.31 6.44 3.07
CA LEU A 42 -10.92 5.16 3.38
C LEU A 42 -12.31 5.41 3.93
N GLU A 43 -13.24 4.50 3.67
CA GLU A 43 -14.63 4.61 4.13
C GLU A 43 -14.75 4.62 5.66
N ARG A 44 -13.81 3.97 6.35
CA ARG A 44 -13.74 3.90 7.81
C ARG A 44 -12.29 3.89 8.29
N PHE A 45 -12.10 4.21 9.56
CA PHE A 45 -10.83 3.98 10.24
C PHE A 45 -10.53 2.47 10.25
N THR A 46 -9.35 2.09 9.74
CA THR A 46 -9.00 0.66 9.62
C THR A 46 -7.49 0.45 9.71
N SER A 47 -7.12 -0.68 10.30
CA SER A 47 -5.76 -1.24 10.29
C SER A 47 -5.62 -2.45 9.36
N SER A 48 -6.69 -2.83 8.65
CA SER A 48 -6.67 -3.96 7.71
C SER A 48 -5.74 -3.67 6.54
N GLY A 49 -4.74 -4.53 6.37
CA GLY A 49 -3.81 -4.47 5.25
C GLY A 49 -4.53 -4.74 3.94
N ARG A 50 -5.57 -5.58 3.93
CA ARG A 50 -6.38 -5.87 2.75
C ARG A 50 -7.10 -4.62 2.25
N ILE A 51 -7.82 -3.92 3.12
CA ILE A 51 -8.57 -2.71 2.75
C ILE A 51 -7.60 -1.60 2.30
N ILE A 52 -6.53 -1.37 3.06
CA ILE A 52 -5.53 -0.34 2.73
C ILE A 52 -4.86 -0.64 1.39
N THR A 53 -4.48 -1.91 1.14
CA THR A 53 -3.82 -2.30 -0.11
C THR A 53 -4.76 -2.14 -1.30
N GLY A 54 -6.03 -2.55 -1.16
CA GLY A 54 -7.04 -2.39 -2.22
C GLY A 54 -7.25 -0.92 -2.60
N ALA A 55 -7.42 -0.04 -1.61
CA ALA A 55 -7.56 1.40 -1.85
C ALA A 55 -6.30 2.01 -2.49
N MET A 56 -5.11 1.59 -2.05
CA MET A 56 -3.85 2.06 -2.63
C MET A 56 -3.62 1.57 -4.07
N MET A 57 -4.02 0.33 -4.38
CA MET A 57 -3.99 -0.19 -5.76
C MET A 57 -4.91 0.61 -6.66
N GLY A 58 -6.17 0.86 -6.25
CA GLY A 58 -7.09 1.71 -7.01
C GLY A 58 -6.62 3.17 -7.14
N LEU A 59 -5.85 3.69 -6.18
CA LEU A 59 -5.20 5.00 -6.31
C LEU A 59 -4.02 4.95 -7.30
N PHE A 60 -3.24 3.86 -7.28
CA PHE A 60 -2.11 3.67 -8.18
C PHE A 60 -2.55 3.63 -9.63
N ASP A 61 -3.56 2.82 -9.95
CA ASP A 61 -4.07 2.67 -11.32
C ASP A 61 -4.66 3.96 -11.88
N ARG A 62 -5.21 4.83 -11.02
CA ARG A 62 -5.76 6.13 -11.42
C ARG A 62 -4.68 7.20 -11.63
N CYS A 63 -3.63 7.21 -10.81
CA CYS A 63 -2.68 8.31 -10.78
C CYS A 63 -1.37 8.04 -11.53
N VAL A 64 -1.03 6.77 -11.77
CA VAL A 64 0.28 6.38 -12.32
C VAL A 64 0.16 6.02 -13.79
N ASP A 65 1.09 6.49 -14.62
CA ASP A 65 1.18 6.12 -16.03
C ASP A 65 1.82 4.73 -16.15
N PRO A 66 1.11 3.72 -16.69
CA PRO A 66 1.64 2.36 -16.83
C PRO A 66 2.82 2.27 -17.80
N ASN A 67 3.03 3.26 -18.67
CA ASN A 67 4.15 3.28 -19.62
C ASN A 67 5.46 3.74 -18.98
N LEU A 68 5.40 4.35 -17.79
CA LEU A 68 6.55 4.91 -17.10
C LEU A 68 7.08 3.96 -16.03
N LEU A 69 8.40 3.81 -16.01
CA LEU A 69 9.10 3.05 -14.98
C LEU A 69 9.08 3.82 -13.66
N VAL A 70 8.59 3.16 -12.62
CA VAL A 70 8.55 3.69 -11.26
C VAL A 70 9.88 3.45 -10.57
N ARG A 71 10.42 4.49 -9.92
CA ARG A 71 11.66 4.44 -9.14
C ARG A 71 11.41 4.46 -7.63
N ARG A 72 10.41 5.20 -7.18
CA ARG A 72 10.09 5.38 -5.76
C ARG A 72 8.60 5.54 -5.56
N ILE A 73 8.08 4.91 -4.52
CA ILE A 73 6.71 5.11 -4.04
C ILE A 73 6.79 5.63 -2.61
N THR A 74 6.11 6.73 -2.34
CA THR A 74 5.96 7.33 -1.01
C THR A 74 4.51 7.25 -0.59
N VAL A 75 4.26 6.56 0.51
CA VAL A 75 2.91 6.40 1.09
C VAL A 75 2.89 7.11 2.43
N VAL A 76 1.81 7.85 2.69
CA VAL A 76 1.60 8.60 3.92
C VAL A 76 0.20 8.23 4.42
N ALA A 77 0.10 7.86 5.69
CA ALA A 77 -1.17 7.69 6.39
C ALA A 77 -1.51 9.01 7.11
N ASN A 78 -2.71 9.51 6.87
CA ASN A 78 -3.23 10.74 7.49
C ASN A 78 -4.36 10.38 8.46
N HIS A 79 -4.67 11.28 9.40
CA HIS A 79 -5.75 11.11 10.40
C HIS A 79 -5.64 9.80 11.20
N ILE A 80 -4.44 9.49 11.69
CA ILE A 80 -4.19 8.30 12.50
C ILE A 80 -4.75 8.53 13.90
N ILE A 81 -5.58 7.60 14.37
CA ILE A 81 -6.15 7.60 15.71
C ILE A 81 -5.88 6.26 16.41
N SER A 82 -5.98 6.24 17.73
CA SER A 82 -5.93 5.00 18.51
C SER A 82 -7.18 4.16 18.24
N GLU A 83 -7.06 2.84 18.30
CA GLU A 83 -8.22 1.95 18.15
C GLU A 83 -9.29 2.19 19.23
N ASN A 84 -8.89 2.64 20.42
CA ASN A 84 -9.81 2.96 21.52
C ASN A 84 -10.55 4.30 21.34
N ASP A 85 -10.05 5.15 20.45
CA ASP A 85 -10.57 6.51 20.24
C ASP A 85 -11.37 6.60 18.93
N ILE A 86 -11.68 5.46 18.29
CA ILE A 86 -12.50 5.42 17.09
C ILE A 86 -13.90 5.93 17.44
N PRO A 87 -14.38 7.02 16.81
CA PRO A 87 -15.74 7.47 17.01
C PRO A 87 -16.71 6.34 16.67
N VAL A 88 -17.70 6.11 17.52
CA VAL A 88 -18.81 5.21 17.18
C VAL A 88 -19.52 5.85 16.00
N ASP A 89 -19.71 5.09 14.91
CA ASP A 89 -20.51 5.56 13.78
C ASP A 89 -21.90 5.94 14.29
N THR A 90 -22.15 7.23 14.33
CA THR A 90 -23.47 7.82 14.63
C THR A 90 -24.34 7.92 13.39
N ASP A 91 -23.90 7.36 12.26
CA ASP A 91 -24.73 7.13 11.09
C ASP A 91 -25.77 6.08 11.48
N ALA A 92 -26.80 6.55 12.18
CA ALA A 92 -28.05 5.84 12.36
C ALA A 92 -28.67 5.71 10.97
N ASP A 93 -28.32 4.65 10.26
CA ASP A 93 -28.98 4.24 9.03
C ASP A 93 -30.49 4.30 9.29
N GLN A 94 -31.20 5.19 8.59
CA GLN A 94 -32.65 5.26 8.71
C GLN A 94 -33.19 3.90 8.26
N PRO A 95 -33.96 3.19 9.11
CA PRO A 95 -34.48 1.91 8.72
C PRO A 95 -35.42 2.07 7.52
N ASP A 96 -35.13 1.34 6.45
CA ASP A 96 -35.90 1.24 5.23
C ASP A 96 -36.66 -0.09 5.20
N LEU A 97 -37.95 -0.02 4.83
CA LEU A 97 -38.86 -1.16 4.86
C LEU A 97 -38.50 -2.24 3.82
N PHE A 98 -37.71 -1.89 2.81
CA PHE A 98 -37.31 -2.79 1.72
C PHE A 98 -35.92 -3.40 1.90
N THR A 99 -35.21 -3.06 2.99
CA THR A 99 -33.88 -3.61 3.28
C THR A 99 -34.00 -4.92 4.06
N ASP A 100 -33.31 -5.96 3.58
CA ASP A 100 -33.17 -7.23 4.30
C ASP A 100 -32.09 -7.08 5.39
N TYR A 101 -32.53 -6.75 6.60
CA TYR A 101 -31.66 -6.54 7.75
C TYR A 101 -30.94 -7.81 8.20
N GLU A 102 -31.55 -8.98 8.07
CA GLU A 102 -30.91 -10.24 8.46
C GLU A 102 -29.72 -10.55 7.54
N ALA A 103 -29.89 -10.34 6.23
CA ALA A 103 -28.80 -10.49 5.28
C ALA A 103 -27.66 -9.47 5.52
N LEU A 104 -28.00 -8.21 5.83
CA LEU A 104 -27.03 -7.16 6.11
C LEU A 104 -26.24 -7.44 7.39
N GLU A 105 -26.90 -7.84 8.47
CA GLU A 105 -26.23 -8.21 9.73
C GLU A 105 -25.30 -9.39 9.55
N LYS A 106 -25.73 -10.42 8.80
CA LYS A 106 -24.89 -11.57 8.48
C LYS A 106 -23.64 -11.15 7.71
N GLN A 107 -23.79 -10.28 6.70
CA GLN A 107 -22.65 -9.77 5.93
C GLN A 107 -21.67 -8.97 6.82
N LYS A 108 -22.19 -8.09 7.69
CA LYS A 108 -21.37 -7.33 8.65
C LYS A 108 -20.62 -8.26 9.62
N ALA A 109 -21.27 -9.30 10.12
CA ALA A 109 -20.66 -10.28 11.01
C ALA A 109 -19.57 -11.10 10.33
N GLU A 110 -19.80 -11.55 9.09
CA GLU A 110 -18.80 -12.26 8.28
C GLU A 110 -17.59 -11.36 8.00
N GLU A 111 -17.82 -10.10 7.63
CA GLU A 111 -16.74 -9.14 7.42
C GLU A 111 -15.91 -8.92 8.69
N GLN A 112 -16.58 -8.71 9.84
CA GLN A 112 -15.90 -8.51 11.11
C GLN A 112 -15.06 -9.73 11.52
N ALA A 113 -15.58 -10.94 11.28
CA ALA A 113 -14.84 -12.18 11.58
C ALA A 113 -13.55 -12.29 10.74
N GLU A 114 -13.60 -11.93 9.46
CA GLU A 114 -12.41 -11.91 8.59
C GLU A 114 -11.41 -10.82 9.01
N LEU A 115 -11.88 -9.64 9.42
CA LEU A 115 -11.03 -8.57 9.95
C LEU A 115 -10.32 -8.99 11.24
N ASP A 116 -11.03 -9.63 12.17
CA ASP A 116 -10.45 -10.11 13.44
C ASP A 116 -9.41 -11.20 13.20
N LYS A 117 -9.69 -12.11 12.25
CA LYS A 117 -8.75 -13.15 11.84
C LYS A 117 -7.49 -12.55 11.23
N GLU A 118 -7.62 -11.56 10.35
CA GLU A 118 -6.49 -10.81 9.80
C GLU A 118 -5.67 -10.14 10.91
N LYS A 119 -6.34 -9.44 11.84
CA LYS A 119 -5.70 -8.74 12.97
C LYS A 119 -4.89 -9.70 13.85
N ARG A 120 -5.46 -10.86 14.20
CA ARG A 120 -4.76 -11.91 14.97
C ARG A 120 -3.50 -12.39 14.26
N LEU A 121 -3.58 -12.60 12.94
CA LEU A 121 -2.43 -13.01 12.13
C LEU A 121 -1.36 -11.92 12.09
N GLN A 122 -1.74 -10.65 11.92
CA GLN A 122 -0.80 -9.53 11.95
C GLN A 122 -0.09 -9.42 13.31
N GLN A 123 -0.83 -9.54 14.41
CA GLN A 123 -0.28 -9.54 15.77
C GLN A 123 0.71 -10.69 15.99
N ALA A 124 0.38 -11.90 15.51
CA ALA A 124 1.29 -13.05 15.58
C ALA A 124 2.59 -12.79 14.80
N ILE A 125 2.50 -12.24 13.59
CA ILE A 125 3.66 -11.85 12.78
C ILE A 125 4.54 -10.84 13.51
N ILE A 126 3.94 -9.82 14.14
CA ILE A 126 4.66 -8.81 14.93
C ILE A 126 5.34 -9.47 16.13
N GLY A 127 4.63 -10.34 16.86
CA GLY A 127 5.19 -11.09 17.99
C GLY A 127 6.42 -11.91 17.61
N ILE A 128 6.35 -12.64 16.48
CA ILE A 128 7.49 -13.40 15.95
C ILE A 128 8.65 -12.47 15.61
N LYS A 129 8.40 -11.35 14.90
CA LYS A 129 9.47 -10.40 14.55
C LYS A 129 10.14 -9.77 15.76
N ASN A 130 9.40 -9.48 16.82
CA ASN A 130 9.94 -8.94 18.06
C ASN A 130 10.83 -9.96 18.78
N ARG A 131 10.47 -11.24 18.75
CA ARG A 131 11.22 -12.31 19.43
C ARG A 131 12.40 -12.84 18.62
N MET A 132 12.24 -12.99 17.30
CA MET A 132 13.17 -13.69 16.40
C MET A 132 13.95 -12.74 15.49
N GLY A 133 13.66 -11.43 15.55
CA GLY A 133 14.28 -10.40 14.72
C GLY A 133 13.47 -10.01 13.48
N LYS A 134 13.76 -8.81 12.96
CA LYS A 134 12.98 -8.16 11.89
C LYS A 134 12.90 -8.97 10.58
N ASN A 135 13.89 -9.83 10.32
CA ASN A 135 14.00 -10.65 9.11
C ASN A 135 13.54 -12.11 9.32
N ALA A 136 12.92 -12.44 10.45
CA ALA A 136 12.55 -13.82 10.81
C ALA A 136 11.45 -14.44 9.92
N ILE A 137 10.69 -13.61 9.21
CA ILE A 137 9.59 -14.06 8.35
C ILE A 137 9.90 -13.69 6.91
N LEU A 138 9.95 -14.69 6.03
CA LEU A 138 9.96 -14.51 4.59
C LEU A 138 8.54 -14.63 4.04
N LYS A 139 8.21 -13.79 3.05
CA LYS A 139 6.95 -13.85 2.31
C LYS A 139 7.16 -14.63 1.01
N GLY A 140 6.09 -15.19 0.44
CA GLY A 140 6.14 -15.85 -0.87
C GLY A 140 6.76 -14.98 -1.98
N THR A 141 6.53 -13.66 -1.93
CA THR A 141 7.13 -12.68 -2.85
C THR A 141 8.66 -12.63 -2.82
N ASN A 142 9.28 -13.08 -1.73
CA ASN A 142 10.74 -13.09 -1.61
C ASN A 142 11.39 -14.25 -2.38
N PHE A 143 10.58 -15.21 -2.87
CA PHE A 143 11.03 -16.36 -3.64
C PHE A 143 10.79 -16.21 -5.15
N VAL A 144 10.23 -15.07 -5.58
CA VAL A 144 10.03 -14.75 -6.99
C VAL A 144 11.39 -14.50 -7.65
N GLU A 145 11.56 -14.94 -8.89
CA GLU A 145 12.78 -14.70 -9.66
C GLU A 145 13.10 -13.20 -9.74
N GLY A 146 14.33 -12.81 -9.42
CA GLY A 146 14.77 -11.42 -9.32
C GLY A 146 14.49 -10.74 -7.97
N ALA A 147 13.85 -11.40 -7.01
CA ALA A 147 13.67 -10.87 -5.67
C ALA A 147 14.97 -10.90 -4.86
N THR A 148 15.47 -9.73 -4.46
CA THR A 148 16.73 -9.59 -3.68
C THR A 148 16.52 -9.59 -2.16
N GLY A 149 15.30 -9.83 -1.70
CA GLY A 149 14.93 -9.70 -0.28
C GLY A 149 15.71 -10.63 0.64
N LYS A 150 15.93 -11.89 0.23
CA LYS A 150 16.70 -12.87 1.02
C LYS A 150 18.18 -12.51 1.08
N GLU A 151 18.79 -12.23 -0.07
CA GLU A 151 20.20 -11.84 -0.16
C GLU A 151 20.50 -10.58 0.63
N ARG A 152 19.61 -9.57 0.55
CA ARG A 152 19.73 -8.34 1.35
C ARG A 152 19.63 -8.62 2.85
N ASN A 153 18.76 -9.53 3.27
CA ASN A 153 18.63 -9.90 4.68
C ASN A 153 19.90 -10.59 5.22
N GLU A 154 20.67 -11.26 4.37
CA GLU A 154 21.96 -11.90 4.70
C GLU A 154 23.14 -10.93 4.71
N GLN A 155 23.00 -9.73 4.13
CA GLN A 155 24.05 -8.69 4.05
C GLN A 155 24.02 -7.66 5.18
N ILE A 156 23.15 -7.83 6.19
CA ILE A 156 23.05 -6.88 7.29
C ILE A 156 24.34 -6.91 8.13
N GLY A 157 25.04 -5.76 8.17
CA GLY A 157 26.30 -5.58 8.90
C GLY A 157 27.56 -5.59 8.03
N GLY A 158 27.43 -5.58 6.69
CA GLY A 158 28.59 -5.51 5.77
C GLY A 158 29.31 -6.84 5.56
N HIS A 159 28.87 -7.90 6.22
CA HIS A 159 29.33 -9.26 6.01
C HIS A 159 28.23 -10.06 5.32
N ARG A 160 28.62 -10.82 4.28
CA ARG A 160 27.79 -11.89 3.74
C ARG A 160 27.95 -13.09 4.68
N LYS A 161 26.86 -13.55 5.29
CA LYS A 161 26.86 -14.82 6.02
C LYS A 161 27.08 -16.01 5.09
#